data_AF-A0A7K0WYR5-F1
#
_entry.id   AF-A0A7K0WYR5-F1
#
_cell.length_a   1.000
_cell.length_b   1.000
_cell.length_c   1.000
_cell.angle_alpha   90.00
_cell.angle_beta   90.00
_cell.angle_gamma   90.00
#
_symmetry.space_group_name_H-M   'P 1'
#
loop_
_entity.id
_entity.type
_entity.pdbx_description
1 polymer ?
#
loop_
_entity_poly.entity_id
_entity_poly.type
_entity_poly.pdbx_seq_one_letter_code
_entity_poly.pdbx_strand_id
1 'polypeptide(L)'
;MSEQQQAPADQQGGPDADGEQVVVVVGPDGQPLGTIPAAQAQALAAAAAGQSEDDEDDDERHITELVEQPAKVMRIGGMIRQLLEEVKAAPLDEASRNRLRDIHAASITELEAGLAPELVEELHRLSLPFTEDVTPSEGELRIAQAQLVGWLEGLFHGLQTAIYAQQMAARAQFEQMRRGLPVGPGGAAPQPGAEAPHAPGDSGGMYL
;
A
#
# COMPACT_ATOMS: atom_id res chain seq x y z
N MET A 1 54.64 39.74 11.40
CA MET A 1 53.66 40.78 11.04
C MET A 1 52.38 40.06 10.71
N SER A 2 51.42 40.09 11.63
CA SER A 2 50.17 39.34 11.55
C SER A 2 49.03 40.25 11.11
N GLU A 3 48.12 39.64 10.35
CA GLU A 3 46.87 40.15 9.81
C GLU A 3 46.00 40.92 10.81
N GLN A 4 45.31 41.95 10.30
CA GLN A 4 44.13 42.53 10.94
C GLN A 4 43.07 42.85 9.88
N GLN A 5 41.86 42.34 10.15
CA GLN A 5 40.55 42.45 9.49
C GLN A 5 40.16 43.85 8.97
N GLN A 6 39.42 43.93 7.85
CA GLN A 6 38.06 44.50 7.80
C GLN A 6 37.35 44.24 6.43
N ALA A 7 36.01 44.13 6.48
CA ALA A 7 35.07 43.48 5.55
C ALA A 7 34.76 44.18 4.21
N PRO A 8 34.11 43.49 3.24
CA PRO A 8 33.39 44.16 2.16
C PRO A 8 31.90 44.36 2.50
N ALA A 9 31.52 45.63 2.45
CA ALA A 9 30.27 46.22 1.96
C ALA A 9 28.97 45.39 2.00
N ASP A 10 28.04 45.90 2.81
CA ASP A 10 26.60 45.95 2.52
C ASP A 10 26.35 46.20 1.02
N GLN A 11 25.69 45.25 0.37
CA GLN A 11 25.01 45.48 -0.90
C GLN A 11 23.52 45.22 -0.67
N GLN A 12 22.87 46.25 -0.12
CA GLN A 12 21.42 46.41 -0.16
C GLN A 12 21.01 46.57 -1.64
N GLY A 13 20.45 45.51 -2.22
CA GLY A 13 19.64 45.58 -3.43
C GLY A 13 18.22 45.97 -3.05
N GLY A 14 17.75 47.10 -3.57
CA GLY A 14 16.45 47.70 -3.28
C GLY A 14 15.24 46.90 -3.80
N PRO A 15 14.02 47.39 -3.53
CA PRO A 15 12.78 46.64 -3.75
C PRO A 15 12.34 46.78 -5.21
N ASP A 16 12.55 45.72 -6.00
CA ASP A 16 11.94 45.62 -7.32
C ASP A 16 10.49 45.13 -7.18
N ALA A 17 9.59 46.03 -7.55
CA ALA A 17 8.15 45.82 -7.64
C ALA A 17 7.83 45.02 -8.91
N ASP A 18 7.87 43.70 -8.78
CA ASP A 18 6.90 42.78 -9.39
C ASP A 18 6.86 41.55 -8.49
N GLY A 19 5.84 41.48 -7.65
CA GLY A 19 5.73 40.50 -6.58
C GLY A 19 5.39 39.11 -7.11
N GLU A 20 6.34 38.45 -7.77
CA GLU A 20 6.30 37.02 -7.96
C GLU A 20 6.39 36.38 -6.56
N GLN A 21 5.23 36.02 -6.00
CA GLN A 21 5.18 35.22 -4.80
C GLN A 21 5.97 33.93 -5.09
N VAL A 22 6.96 33.61 -4.28
CA VAL A 22 7.79 32.40 -4.43
C VAL A 22 7.54 31.50 -3.23
N VAL A 23 7.25 30.23 -3.50
CA VAL A 23 7.01 29.20 -2.48
C VAL A 23 8.29 28.41 -2.27
N VAL A 24 8.73 28.31 -1.02
CA VAL A 24 9.90 27.50 -0.64
C VAL A 24 9.45 26.05 -0.44
N VAL A 25 10.02 25.13 -1.21
CA VAL A 25 9.73 23.70 -1.11
C VAL A 25 10.66 23.09 -0.07
N VAL A 26 10.08 22.52 0.99
CA VAL A 26 10.82 21.88 2.09
C VAL A 26 10.71 20.37 1.95
N GLY A 27 11.85 19.68 1.94
CA GLY A 27 11.93 18.22 1.89
C GLY A 27 11.47 17.54 3.19
N PRO A 28 11.29 16.20 3.19
CA PRO A 28 10.84 15.43 4.36
C PRO A 28 11.85 15.42 5.53
N ASP A 29 13.09 15.80 5.26
CA ASP A 29 14.18 16.03 6.22
C ASP A 29 14.19 17.46 6.80
N GLY A 30 13.22 18.30 6.41
CA GLY A 30 13.08 19.67 6.87
C GLY A 30 14.03 20.66 6.18
N GLN A 31 14.77 20.23 5.15
CA GLN A 31 15.70 21.10 4.42
C GLN A 31 15.01 21.73 3.19
N PRO A 32 15.30 23.01 2.87
CA PRO A 32 14.76 23.65 1.67
C PRO A 32 15.45 23.07 0.42
N LEU A 33 14.67 22.44 -0.46
CA LEU A 33 15.16 21.85 -1.72
C LEU A 33 15.20 22.87 -2.87
N GLY A 34 14.52 24.00 -2.71
CA GLY A 34 14.49 25.08 -3.72
C GLY A 34 13.27 25.97 -3.58
N THR A 35 13.17 26.97 -4.44
CA THR A 35 12.07 27.93 -4.46
C THR A 35 11.39 27.90 -5.83
N ILE A 36 10.07 27.72 -5.86
CA ILE A 36 9.29 27.70 -7.10
C ILE A 36 8.32 28.88 -7.14
N PRO A 37 7.98 29.42 -8.33
CA PRO A 37 6.96 30.45 -8.45
C PRO A 37 5.62 29.97 -7.86
N ALA A 38 4.93 30.83 -7.11
CA ALA A 38 3.68 30.47 -6.44
C ALA A 38 2.60 30.00 -7.41
N ALA A 39 2.53 30.59 -8.61
CA ALA A 39 1.62 30.12 -9.66
C ALA A 39 1.88 28.66 -10.06
N GLN A 40 3.14 28.24 -10.10
CA GLN A 40 3.51 26.85 -10.37
C GLN A 40 3.22 25.95 -9.17
N ALA A 41 3.48 26.41 -7.94
CA ALA A 41 3.11 25.70 -6.72
C ALA A 41 1.59 25.48 -6.61
N GLN A 42 0.79 26.48 -6.97
CA GLN A 42 -0.67 26.39 -6.98
C GLN A 42 -1.19 25.48 -8.09
N ALA A 43 -0.54 25.44 -9.26
CA ALA A 43 -0.87 24.49 -10.32
C ALA A 43 -0.54 23.03 -9.91
N LEU A 44 0.59 22.80 -9.24
CA LEU A 44 0.96 21.51 -8.67
C LEU A 44 -0.01 21.07 -7.56
N ALA A 45 -0.38 22.00 -6.67
CA ALA A 45 -1.37 21.75 -5.62
C ALA A 45 -2.77 21.48 -6.18
N ALA A 46 -3.18 22.19 -7.24
CA ALA A 46 -4.45 21.95 -7.93
C ALA A 46 -4.47 20.63 -8.71
N ALA A 47 -3.32 20.21 -9.27
CA ALA A 47 -3.17 18.89 -9.90
C ALA A 47 -3.24 17.74 -8.88
N ALA A 48 -2.70 17.95 -7.66
CA ALA A 48 -2.83 17.00 -6.55
C ALA A 48 -4.24 17.01 -5.94
N ALA A 49 -4.88 18.18 -5.82
CA ALA A 49 -6.25 18.31 -5.32
C ALA A 49 -7.32 17.88 -6.35
N GLY A 50 -6.93 17.64 -7.60
CA GLY A 50 -7.77 17.04 -8.64
C GLY A 50 -7.80 15.51 -8.59
N GLN A 51 -6.99 14.88 -7.73
CA GLN A 51 -7.19 13.51 -7.28
C GLN A 51 -8.13 13.59 -6.08
N SER A 52 -9.41 13.31 -6.32
CA SER A 52 -10.41 13.25 -5.27
C SER A 52 -10.02 12.14 -4.30
N GLU A 53 -10.05 12.37 -2.99
CA GLU A 53 -9.88 11.30 -1.98
C GLU A 53 -10.91 10.16 -2.17
N ASP A 54 -12.03 10.44 -2.85
CA ASP A 54 -13.03 9.45 -3.27
C ASP A 54 -12.53 8.48 -4.37
N ASP A 55 -11.58 8.87 -5.23
CA ASP A 55 -11.05 7.98 -6.29
C ASP A 55 -10.08 6.93 -5.70
N GLU A 56 -9.27 7.30 -4.69
CA GLU A 56 -8.38 6.34 -4.01
C GLU A 56 -9.18 5.28 -3.22
N ASP A 57 -10.25 5.69 -2.55
CA ASP A 57 -11.14 4.76 -1.83
C ASP A 57 -11.91 3.84 -2.81
N ASP A 58 -12.19 4.29 -4.04
CA ASP A 58 -12.85 3.47 -5.07
C ASP A 58 -11.88 2.47 -5.73
N ASP A 59 -10.67 2.92 -6.10
CA ASP A 59 -9.61 2.05 -6.63
C ASP A 59 -9.17 0.99 -5.61
N GLU A 60 -9.10 1.33 -4.32
CA GLU A 60 -8.76 0.38 -3.25
C GLU A 60 -9.88 -0.63 -2.97
N ARG A 61 -11.16 -0.23 -3.06
CA ARG A 61 -12.26 -1.20 -2.98
C ARG A 61 -12.21 -2.15 -4.17
N HIS A 62 -11.94 -1.61 -5.36
CA HIS A 62 -11.86 -2.36 -6.60
C HIS A 62 -10.79 -3.46 -6.53
N ILE A 63 -9.58 -3.19 -6.00
CA ILE A 63 -8.51 -4.22 -5.95
C ILE A 63 -8.85 -5.43 -5.07
N THR A 64 -9.66 -5.24 -4.02
CA THR A 64 -10.10 -6.36 -3.17
C THR A 64 -11.16 -7.23 -3.85
N GLU A 65 -11.92 -6.67 -4.77
CA GLU A 65 -12.93 -7.37 -5.58
C GLU A 65 -12.32 -8.10 -6.77
N LEU A 66 -11.11 -7.73 -7.19
CA LEU A 66 -10.39 -8.40 -8.28
C LEU A 66 -9.99 -9.86 -7.96
N VAL A 67 -9.94 -10.25 -6.68
CA VAL A 67 -9.60 -11.62 -6.26
C VAL A 67 -10.80 -12.30 -5.61
N GLU A 68 -11.63 -12.95 -6.43
CA GLU A 68 -12.87 -13.60 -5.98
C GLU A 68 -12.63 -14.76 -5.01
N GLN A 69 -11.54 -15.52 -5.18
CA GLN A 69 -11.23 -16.68 -4.33
C GLN A 69 -9.79 -16.65 -3.80
N PRO A 70 -9.47 -15.76 -2.83
CA PRO A 70 -8.10 -15.56 -2.36
C PRO A 70 -7.44 -16.84 -1.86
N ALA A 71 -8.17 -17.65 -1.09
CA ALA A 71 -7.64 -18.91 -0.55
C ALA A 71 -7.31 -19.95 -1.64
N LYS A 72 -8.04 -19.95 -2.76
CA LYS A 72 -7.76 -20.84 -3.89
C LYS A 72 -6.50 -20.37 -4.62
N VAL A 73 -6.45 -19.08 -4.97
CA VAL A 73 -5.31 -18.45 -5.66
C VAL A 73 -4.02 -18.63 -4.86
N MET A 74 -4.05 -18.41 -3.54
CA MET A 74 -2.88 -18.64 -2.66
C MET A 74 -2.40 -20.09 -2.67
N ARG A 75 -3.32 -21.06 -2.66
CA ARG A 75 -2.98 -22.49 -2.68
C ARG A 75 -2.30 -22.89 -3.99
N ILE A 76 -2.84 -22.42 -5.12
CA ILE A 76 -2.27 -22.67 -6.44
C ILE A 76 -0.91 -21.97 -6.58
N GLY A 77 -0.80 -20.71 -6.15
CA GLY A 77 0.48 -19.99 -6.14
C GLY A 77 1.56 -20.67 -5.30
N GLY A 78 1.21 -21.21 -4.13
CA GLY A 78 2.12 -22.00 -3.30
C GLY A 78 2.58 -23.28 -3.98
N MET A 79 1.66 -23.99 -4.67
CA MET A 79 2.00 -25.18 -5.46
C MET A 79 2.98 -24.85 -6.61
N ILE A 80 2.69 -23.81 -7.39
CA ILE A 80 3.55 -23.32 -8.49
C ILE A 80 4.95 -22.98 -7.95
N ARG A 81 5.04 -22.28 -6.82
CA ARG A 81 6.32 -21.97 -6.18
C ARG A 81 7.10 -23.23 -5.80
N GLN A 82 6.45 -24.22 -5.18
CA GLN A 82 7.14 -25.46 -4.83
C GLN A 82 7.67 -26.17 -6.08
N LEU A 83 6.88 -26.25 -7.15
CA LEU A 83 7.29 -26.85 -8.41
C LEU A 83 8.47 -26.11 -9.05
N LEU A 84 8.47 -24.78 -8.99
CA LEU A 84 9.60 -23.97 -9.46
C LEU A 84 10.89 -24.30 -8.70
N GLU A 85 10.82 -24.49 -7.38
CA GLU A 85 11.98 -24.88 -6.58
C GLU A 85 12.46 -26.30 -6.92
N GLU A 86 11.56 -27.26 -7.18
CA GLU A 86 11.94 -28.60 -7.66
C GLU A 86 12.69 -28.54 -9.00
N VAL A 87 12.22 -27.72 -9.95
CA VAL A 87 12.88 -27.49 -11.26
C VAL A 87 14.27 -26.87 -11.10
N LYS A 88 14.51 -26.10 -10.03
CA LYS A 88 15.82 -25.52 -9.71
C LYS A 88 16.74 -26.50 -8.98
N ALA A 89 16.17 -27.46 -8.26
CA ALA A 89 16.91 -28.39 -7.41
C ALA A 89 17.59 -29.52 -8.19
N ALA A 90 16.95 -30.04 -9.24
CA ALA A 90 17.49 -31.15 -10.02
C ALA A 90 17.07 -31.11 -11.50
N PRO A 91 17.88 -31.69 -12.42
CA PRO A 91 17.53 -31.80 -13.83
C PRO A 91 16.28 -32.66 -14.04
N LEU A 92 15.41 -32.24 -14.98
CA LEU A 92 14.20 -32.96 -15.33
C LEU A 92 14.34 -33.79 -16.61
N ASP A 93 13.80 -35.01 -16.58
CA ASP A 93 13.62 -35.83 -17.78
C ASP A 93 12.44 -35.34 -18.64
N GLU A 94 12.32 -35.87 -19.86
CA GLU A 94 11.30 -35.42 -20.81
C GLU A 94 9.86 -35.66 -20.31
N ALA A 95 9.62 -36.80 -19.65
CA ALA A 95 8.31 -37.13 -19.10
C ALA A 95 7.90 -36.13 -17.99
N SER A 96 8.84 -35.77 -17.11
CA SER A 96 8.61 -34.79 -16.05
C SER A 96 8.34 -33.39 -16.63
N ARG A 97 9.05 -33.00 -17.69
CA ARG A 97 8.83 -31.71 -18.37
C ARG A 97 7.45 -31.63 -19.03
N ASN A 98 7.01 -32.70 -19.70
CA ASN A 98 5.65 -32.76 -20.26
C ASN A 98 4.58 -32.69 -19.16
N ARG A 99 4.78 -33.43 -18.06
CA ARG A 99 3.87 -33.35 -16.91
C ARG A 99 3.83 -31.93 -16.32
N LEU A 100 4.96 -31.25 -16.23
CA LEU A 100 5.02 -29.90 -15.67
C LEU A 100 4.37 -28.86 -16.59
N ARG A 101 4.48 -29.02 -17.91
CA ARG A 101 3.74 -28.23 -18.90
C ARG A 101 2.23 -28.36 -18.68
N ASP A 102 1.74 -29.59 -18.54
CA ASP A 102 0.31 -29.85 -18.34
C ASP A 102 -0.18 -29.29 -17.00
N ILE A 103 0.63 -29.42 -15.93
CA ILE A 103 0.36 -28.80 -14.63
C ILE A 103 0.33 -27.27 -14.74
N HIS A 104 1.22 -26.65 -15.52
CA HIS A 104 1.24 -25.21 -15.74
C HIS A 104 -0.06 -24.73 -16.38
N ALA A 105 -0.49 -25.38 -17.47
CA ALA A 105 -1.75 -25.05 -18.15
C ALA A 105 -2.96 -25.22 -17.21
N ALA A 106 -3.04 -26.34 -16.49
CA ALA A 106 -4.11 -26.57 -15.52
C ALA A 106 -4.08 -25.53 -14.38
N SER A 107 -2.90 -25.11 -13.93
CA SER A 107 -2.77 -24.10 -12.88
C SER A 107 -3.29 -22.73 -13.33
N ILE A 108 -3.06 -22.35 -14.59
CA ILE A 108 -3.61 -21.12 -15.17
C ILE A 108 -5.15 -21.18 -15.16
N THR A 109 -5.76 -22.26 -15.67
CA THR A 109 -7.22 -22.42 -15.64
C THR A 109 -7.78 -22.40 -14.22
N GLU A 110 -7.09 -23.00 -13.25
CA GLU A 110 -7.53 -22.97 -11.85
C GLU A 110 -7.42 -21.59 -11.20
N LEU A 111 -6.40 -20.80 -11.59
CA LEU A 111 -6.24 -19.40 -11.18
C LEU A 111 -7.35 -18.54 -11.76
N GLU A 112 -7.66 -18.68 -13.06
CA GLU A 112 -8.72 -17.92 -13.72
C GLU A 112 -10.05 -18.03 -12.99
N ALA A 113 -10.40 -19.23 -12.55
CA ALA A 113 -11.63 -19.48 -11.80
C ALA A 113 -11.66 -18.84 -10.39
N GLY A 114 -10.60 -18.18 -9.94
CA GLY A 114 -10.52 -17.44 -8.68
C GLY A 114 -10.18 -15.96 -8.82
N LEU A 115 -10.12 -15.45 -10.05
CA LEU A 115 -9.76 -14.07 -10.38
C LEU A 115 -10.92 -13.40 -11.13
N ALA A 116 -11.06 -12.09 -10.95
CA ALA A 116 -12.01 -11.28 -11.72
C ALA A 116 -11.60 -11.21 -13.20
N PRO A 117 -12.55 -10.93 -14.12
CA PRO A 117 -12.30 -10.90 -15.56
C PRO A 117 -11.11 -10.04 -15.99
N GLU A 118 -10.91 -8.89 -15.34
CA GLU A 118 -9.82 -7.95 -15.63
C GLU A 118 -8.45 -8.58 -15.38
N LEU A 119 -8.30 -9.31 -14.27
CA LEU A 119 -7.06 -10.02 -13.94
C LEU A 119 -6.88 -11.29 -14.79
N VAL A 120 -7.97 -11.92 -15.21
CA VAL A 120 -7.91 -13.03 -16.19
C VAL A 120 -7.35 -12.53 -17.52
N GLU A 121 -7.85 -11.41 -18.02
CA GLU A 121 -7.34 -10.80 -19.25
C GLU A 121 -5.87 -10.39 -19.10
N GLU A 122 -5.48 -9.83 -17.96
CA GLU A 122 -4.08 -9.51 -17.68
C GLU A 122 -3.20 -10.75 -17.67
N LEU A 123 -3.63 -11.81 -16.97
CA LEU A 123 -2.93 -13.08 -16.92
C LEU A 123 -2.70 -13.63 -18.33
N HIS A 124 -3.73 -13.64 -19.19
CA HIS A 124 -3.62 -14.10 -20.58
C HIS A 124 -2.69 -13.25 -21.44
N ARG A 125 -2.64 -11.93 -21.23
CA ARG A 125 -1.70 -11.06 -21.95
C ARG A 125 -0.24 -11.33 -21.58
N LEU A 126 0.00 -11.75 -20.33
CA LEU A 126 1.34 -11.98 -19.81
C LEU A 126 1.80 -13.43 -20.01
N SER A 127 0.90 -14.41 -19.86
CA SER A 127 1.22 -15.83 -19.98
C SER A 127 1.12 -16.30 -21.44
N LEU A 128 2.24 -16.67 -22.05
CA LEU A 128 2.23 -17.36 -23.35
C LEU A 128 2.06 -18.88 -23.12
N PRO A 129 1.03 -19.53 -23.71
CA PRO A 129 0.87 -20.97 -23.62
C PRO A 129 2.01 -21.73 -24.31
N PHE A 130 2.37 -22.89 -23.76
CA PHE A 130 3.25 -23.84 -24.44
C PHE A 130 2.55 -24.49 -25.63
N THR A 131 3.31 -24.83 -26.67
CA THR A 131 2.81 -25.65 -27.78
C THR A 131 2.62 -27.10 -27.32
N GLU A 132 1.53 -27.74 -27.73
CA GLU A 132 1.21 -29.13 -27.31
C GLU A 132 2.16 -30.17 -27.93
N ASP A 133 2.67 -29.87 -29.12
CA ASP A 133 3.46 -30.78 -29.96
C ASP A 133 4.96 -30.80 -29.61
N VAL A 134 5.41 -29.89 -28.74
CA VAL A 134 6.82 -29.74 -28.38
C VAL A 134 6.97 -29.85 -26.86
N THR A 135 7.85 -30.74 -26.41
CA THR A 135 8.23 -30.80 -24.99
C THR A 135 9.06 -29.54 -24.66
N PRO A 136 8.61 -28.66 -23.75
CA PRO A 136 9.38 -27.48 -23.39
C PRO A 136 10.70 -27.87 -22.71
N SER A 137 11.69 -26.99 -22.87
CA SER A 137 12.95 -27.07 -22.16
C SER A 137 12.76 -26.75 -20.67
N GLU A 138 13.71 -27.20 -19.86
CA GLU A 138 13.71 -26.88 -18.43
C GLU A 138 13.83 -25.38 -18.16
N GLY A 139 14.56 -24.65 -19.02
CA GLY A 139 14.68 -23.20 -18.95
C GLY A 139 13.35 -22.49 -19.18
N GLU A 140 12.60 -22.91 -20.19
CA GLU A 140 11.27 -22.35 -20.48
C GLU A 140 10.27 -22.62 -19.34
N LEU A 141 10.26 -23.84 -18.80
CA LEU A 141 9.44 -24.18 -17.64
C LEU A 141 9.78 -23.32 -16.42
N ARG A 142 11.08 -23.10 -16.15
CA ARG A 142 11.53 -22.26 -15.04
C ARG A 142 11.08 -20.80 -15.20
N ILE A 143 11.19 -20.24 -16.41
CA ILE A 143 10.76 -18.87 -16.70
C ILE A 143 9.24 -18.74 -16.54
N ALA A 144 8.46 -19.64 -17.14
CA ALA A 144 7.01 -19.58 -17.08
C ALA A 144 6.48 -19.70 -15.64
N GLN A 145 7.03 -20.63 -14.84
CA GLN A 145 6.66 -20.77 -13.44
C GLN A 145 7.09 -19.55 -12.60
N ALA A 146 8.31 -19.05 -12.80
CA ALA A 146 8.79 -17.84 -12.10
C ALA A 146 7.96 -16.60 -12.42
N GLN A 147 7.50 -16.46 -13.67
CA GLN A 147 6.60 -15.39 -14.08
C GLN A 147 5.28 -15.44 -13.32
N LEU A 148 4.64 -16.62 -13.24
CA LEU A 148 3.40 -16.79 -12.48
C LEU A 148 3.61 -16.51 -10.98
N VAL A 149 4.69 -17.02 -10.39
CA VAL A 149 5.01 -16.75 -8.97
C VAL A 149 5.17 -15.25 -8.73
N GLY A 150 5.98 -14.57 -9.54
CA GLY A 150 6.24 -13.14 -9.37
C GLY A 150 5.00 -12.27 -9.58
N TRP A 151 4.16 -12.60 -10.58
CA TRP A 151 2.91 -11.91 -10.80
C TRP A 151 1.94 -12.09 -9.62
N LEU A 152 1.80 -13.32 -9.11
CA LEU A 152 0.97 -13.61 -7.94
C LEU A 152 1.49 -12.91 -6.66
N GLU A 153 2.81 -12.87 -6.46
CA GLU A 153 3.42 -12.11 -5.36
C GLU A 153 3.08 -10.61 -5.45
N GLY A 154 3.17 -10.02 -6.64
CA GLY A 154 2.79 -8.63 -6.89
C GLY A 154 1.31 -8.38 -6.59
N LEU A 155 0.43 -9.25 -7.08
CA LEU A 155 -1.01 -9.18 -6.82
C LEU A 155 -1.32 -9.22 -5.32
N PHE A 156 -0.77 -10.19 -4.60
CA PHE A 156 -1.01 -10.31 -3.15
C PHE A 156 -0.40 -9.16 -2.35
N HIS A 157 0.74 -8.62 -2.78
CA HIS A 157 1.32 -7.44 -2.15
C HIS A 157 0.45 -6.19 -2.35
N GLY A 158 -0.08 -5.98 -3.55
CA GLY A 158 -1.03 -4.91 -3.85
C GLY A 158 -2.30 -5.03 -3.00
N LEU A 159 -2.88 -6.23 -2.94
CA LEU A 159 -4.06 -6.52 -2.11
C LEU A 159 -3.82 -6.25 -0.62
N GLN A 160 -2.67 -6.68 -0.08
CA GLN A 160 -2.31 -6.43 1.32
C GLN A 160 -2.13 -4.93 1.62
N THR A 161 -1.56 -4.20 0.67
CA THR A 161 -1.34 -2.76 0.78
C THR A 161 -2.66 -2.01 0.85
N ALA A 162 -3.59 -2.32 -0.07
CA ALA A 162 -4.92 -1.72 -0.08
C ALA A 162 -5.73 -2.04 1.18
N ILE A 163 -5.73 -3.30 1.64
CA ILE A 163 -6.41 -3.68 2.90
C ILE A 163 -5.82 -2.92 4.10
N TYR A 164 -4.50 -2.74 4.13
CA TYR A 164 -3.86 -1.99 5.20
C TYR A 164 -4.23 -0.50 5.16
N ALA A 165 -4.23 0.11 3.97
CA ALA A 165 -4.63 1.49 3.77
C ALA A 165 -6.09 1.73 4.19
N GLN A 166 -7.02 0.89 3.73
CA GLN A 166 -8.43 0.91 4.17
C GLN A 166 -8.58 0.84 5.70
N GLN A 167 -7.83 -0.05 6.35
CA GLN A 167 -7.86 -0.16 7.82
C GLN A 167 -7.35 1.12 8.51
N MET A 168 -6.36 1.79 7.94
CA MET A 168 -5.83 3.05 8.48
C MET A 168 -6.79 4.21 8.26
N ALA A 169 -7.38 4.33 7.05
CA ALA A 169 -8.40 5.32 6.73
C ALA A 169 -9.63 5.18 7.64
N ALA A 170 -10.14 3.96 7.79
CA ALA A 170 -11.26 3.67 8.69
C ALA A 170 -10.94 4.07 10.15
N ARG A 171 -9.74 3.75 10.65
CA ARG A 171 -9.31 4.17 12.00
C ARG A 171 -9.28 5.69 12.17
N ALA A 172 -8.75 6.42 11.19
CA ALA A 172 -8.70 7.88 11.21
C ALA A 172 -10.11 8.49 11.24
N GLN A 173 -11.02 7.98 10.40
CA GLN A 173 -12.43 8.40 10.38
C GLN A 173 -13.12 8.14 11.75
N PHE A 174 -12.89 6.98 12.36
CA PHE A 174 -13.41 6.67 13.71
C PHE A 174 -12.87 7.63 14.77
N GLU A 175 -11.58 7.96 14.75
CA GLU A 175 -11.00 8.92 15.69
C GLU A 175 -11.56 10.34 15.50
N GLN A 176 -11.82 10.75 14.25
CA GLN A 176 -12.40 12.04 13.94
C GLN A 176 -13.86 12.13 14.42
N MET A 177 -14.66 11.08 14.22
CA MET A 177 -16.00 10.97 14.79
C MET A 177 -15.97 11.06 16.32
N ARG A 178 -15.02 10.38 16.98
CA ARG A 178 -14.86 10.44 18.43
C ARG A 178 -14.46 11.83 18.95
N ARG A 179 -13.66 12.60 18.20
CA ARG A 179 -13.33 14.00 18.55
C ARG A 179 -14.48 14.97 18.26
N GLY A 180 -15.35 14.67 17.29
CA GLY A 180 -16.51 15.48 16.93
C GLY A 180 -17.75 15.27 17.81
N LEU A 181 -17.81 14.19 18.60
CA LEU A 181 -18.88 13.95 19.57
C LEU A 181 -18.71 14.90 20.78
N PRO A 182 -19.67 15.79 21.07
CA PRO A 182 -19.59 16.64 22.26
C PRO A 182 -19.53 15.76 23.50
N VAL A 183 -18.58 16.06 24.40
CA VAL A 183 -18.57 15.52 25.77
C VAL A 183 -19.95 15.78 26.35
N GLY A 184 -20.73 14.72 26.56
CA GLY A 184 -22.09 14.82 27.06
C GLY A 184 -22.13 15.67 28.33
N PRO A 185 -23.25 16.38 28.60
CA PRO A 185 -23.40 17.25 29.76
C PRO A 185 -23.35 16.42 31.06
N GLY A 186 -22.13 16.19 31.52
CA GLY A 186 -21.77 15.44 32.71
C GLY A 186 -20.34 15.75 33.16
N GLY A 187 -19.74 16.82 32.63
CA GLY A 187 -18.50 17.40 33.12
C GLY A 187 -18.72 18.00 34.51
N ALA A 188 -18.86 17.15 35.52
CA ALA A 188 -18.65 17.53 36.90
C ALA A 188 -17.14 17.39 37.17
N ALA A 189 -16.41 18.50 37.02
CA ALA A 189 -15.11 18.64 37.64
C ALA A 189 -15.25 18.30 39.14
N PRO A 190 -14.42 17.43 39.73
CA PRO A 190 -14.45 17.21 41.16
C PRO A 190 -13.91 18.49 41.83
N GLN A 191 -14.81 19.27 42.42
CA GLN A 191 -14.45 20.38 43.28
C GLN A 191 -13.80 19.82 44.55
N PRO A 192 -12.57 20.23 44.92
CA PRO A 192 -11.94 19.75 46.14
C PRO A 192 -12.51 20.53 47.32
N GLY A 193 -13.29 19.86 48.16
CA GLY A 193 -13.63 20.36 49.50
C GLY A 193 -15.10 20.22 49.87
N ALA A 194 -15.43 19.12 50.54
CA ALA A 194 -16.33 19.13 51.70
C ALA A 194 -16.23 17.77 52.40
N GLU A 195 -15.69 17.83 53.61
CA GLU A 195 -15.54 16.75 54.57
C GLU A 195 -16.89 16.38 55.22
N ALA A 196 -16.95 15.14 55.71
CA ALA A 196 -17.81 14.59 56.78
C ALA A 196 -19.08 13.77 56.39
N PRO A 197 -19.62 12.91 57.28
CA PRO A 197 -19.03 11.61 57.65
C PRO A 197 -20.03 10.42 57.69
N HIS A 198 -19.49 9.19 57.59
CA HIS A 198 -19.94 7.91 58.19
C HIS A 198 -21.36 7.34 57.94
N ALA A 199 -21.42 6.14 57.33
CA ALA A 199 -22.07 4.94 57.90
C ALA A 199 -21.68 3.65 57.11
N PRO A 200 -21.48 2.50 57.79
CA PRO A 200 -21.11 1.23 57.16
C PRO A 200 -22.33 0.30 56.93
N GLY A 201 -22.30 -0.46 55.84
CA GLY A 201 -23.24 -1.56 55.56
C GLY A 201 -22.97 -2.07 54.15
N ASP A 202 -22.16 -3.10 53.97
CA ASP A 202 -22.50 -4.53 54.08
C ASP A 202 -22.98 -5.12 52.74
N SER A 203 -22.49 -6.33 52.47
CA SER A 203 -22.83 -7.26 51.38
C SER A 203 -22.54 -6.79 49.94
N GLY A 204 -21.75 -7.46 49.10
CA GLY A 204 -21.53 -8.89 48.96
C GLY A 204 -22.13 -9.34 47.63
N GLY A 205 -21.33 -9.83 46.67
CA GLY A 205 -21.88 -10.44 45.46
C GLY A 205 -20.98 -10.40 44.23
N MET A 206 -19.92 -11.21 44.24
CA MET A 206 -19.28 -11.73 43.04
C MET A 206 -20.25 -12.69 42.35
N TYR A 207 -20.51 -12.53 41.05
CA TYR A 207 -20.89 -13.65 40.20
C TYR A 207 -20.15 -13.60 38.87
N LEU A 208 -19.62 -14.79 38.58
CA LEU A 208 -18.91 -15.35 37.44
C LEU A 208 -19.40 -14.88 36.06
#